data_AF-A0A091QB73-F1
#
_entry.id   AF-A0A091QB73-F1
#
_cell.length_a   1.000
_cell.length_b   1.000
_cell.length_c   1.000
_cell.angle_alpha   90.00
_cell.angle_beta   90.00
_cell.angle_gamma   90.00
#
_symmetry.space_group_name_H-M   'P 1'
#
loop_
_entity.id
_entity.type
_entity.pdbx_description
1 polymer ?
#
loop_
_entity_poly.entity_id
_entity_poly.type
_entity_poly.pdbx_seq_one_letter_code
_entity_poly.pdbx_strand_id
1 'polypeptide(L)'
;DIDGVGRKYHLELVLEDFLDKDSTVNCTAEVLYHLGNQRRAPDVQFTLEGELKSTDEADNRFYSRIKSLEKELVAENIPDSHGNVSPEMEPVRLLAWAASGYVVWQNSTEHTKLQLAQIKCVKQV
;
A
#
# COMPACT_ATOMS: atom_id res chain seq x y z
N ASP A 1 11.00 11.67 21.82
CA ASP A 1 11.85 10.50 22.12
C ASP A 1 11.35 9.77 23.34
N ILE A 2 11.39 8.44 23.30
CA ILE A 2 11.08 7.55 24.43
C ILE A 2 12.40 6.89 24.82
N ASP A 3 12.88 7.20 26.02
CA ASP A 3 14.18 6.74 26.50
C ASP A 3 14.28 5.21 26.50
N GLY A 4 15.40 4.70 25.98
CA GLY A 4 15.65 3.26 25.80
C GLY A 4 14.76 2.54 24.78
N VAL A 5 13.78 3.20 24.15
CA VAL A 5 12.82 2.55 23.23
C VAL A 5 12.96 3.02 21.79
N GLY A 6 12.83 4.32 21.51
CA GLY A 6 12.69 4.79 20.14
C GLY A 6 12.25 6.24 19.98
N ARG A 7 12.07 6.66 18.74
CA ARG A 7 11.43 7.93 18.38
C ARG A 7 9.99 7.68 17.98
N LYS A 8 9.07 8.23 18.78
CA LYS A 8 7.63 8.19 18.52
C LYS A 8 7.20 9.50 17.86
N TYR A 9 6.47 9.38 16.76
CA TYR A 9 5.85 10.47 16.03
C TYR A 9 4.34 10.41 16.22
N HIS A 10 3.73 11.56 16.48
CA HIS A 10 2.29 11.75 16.47
C HIS A 10 1.95 12.61 15.27
N LEU A 11 1.04 12.12 14.41
CA LEU A 11 0.74 12.70 13.11
C LEU A 11 -0.76 12.90 12.98
N GLU A 12 -1.15 14.08 12.50
CA GLU A 12 -2.50 14.37 12.02
C GLU A 12 -2.41 14.57 10.50
N LEU A 13 -3.16 13.77 9.75
CA LEU A 13 -3.07 13.65 8.31
C LEU A 13 -4.47 13.70 7.68
N VAL A 14 -4.55 14.19 6.45
CA VAL A 14 -5.73 14.01 5.60
C VAL A 14 -5.38 12.97 4.55
N LEU A 15 -6.13 11.88 4.52
CA LEU A 15 -5.98 10.82 3.52
C LEU A 15 -6.97 11.06 2.39
N GLU A 16 -6.50 10.94 1.15
CA GLU A 16 -7.30 11.00 -0.08
C GLU A 16 -7.41 9.58 -0.64
N ASP A 17 -8.62 9.16 -1.03
CA ASP A 17 -8.80 7.91 -1.75
C ASP A 17 -8.26 8.05 -3.17
N PHE A 18 -7.34 7.15 -3.55
CA PHE A 18 -6.75 7.16 -4.87
C PHE A 18 -7.77 6.95 -6.00
N LEU A 19 -8.82 6.17 -5.74
CA LEU A 19 -9.88 5.86 -6.71
C LEU A 19 -10.98 6.93 -6.74
N ASP A 20 -11.09 7.72 -5.68
CA ASP A 20 -12.07 8.80 -5.54
C ASP A 20 -11.45 10.00 -4.85
N LYS A 21 -10.85 10.88 -5.64
CA LYS A 21 -10.07 12.03 -5.15
C LYS A 21 -10.89 13.06 -4.37
N ASP A 22 -12.20 13.04 -4.51
CA ASP A 22 -13.10 13.91 -3.75
C ASP A 22 -13.40 13.33 -2.35
N SER A 23 -13.08 12.06 -2.11
CA SER A 23 -13.23 11.37 -0.84
C SER A 23 -11.98 11.54 0.01
N THR A 24 -12.10 12.34 1.08
CA THR A 24 -11.03 12.55 2.06
C THR A 24 -11.47 12.15 3.46
N VAL A 25 -10.53 11.66 4.27
CA VAL A 25 -10.76 11.27 5.67
C VAL A 25 -9.60 11.76 6.53
N ASN A 26 -9.89 12.28 7.72
CA ASN A 26 -8.83 12.62 8.68
C ASN A 26 -8.30 11.33 9.33
N CYS A 27 -6.99 11.30 9.55
CA CYS A 27 -6.28 10.21 10.18
C CYS A 27 -5.35 10.75 11.25
N THR A 28 -5.49 10.24 12.47
CA THR A 28 -4.52 10.44 13.54
C THR A 28 -3.70 9.17 13.65
N ALA A 29 -2.38 9.29 13.58
CA ALA A 29 -1.47 8.15 13.60
C ALA A 29 -0.32 8.36 14.58
N GLU A 30 0.11 7.25 15.17
CA GLU A 30 1.31 7.17 15.98
C GLU A 30 2.26 6.16 15.36
N VAL A 31 3.52 6.58 15.15
CA VAL A 31 4.56 5.73 14.56
C VAL A 31 5.78 5.73 15.48
N LEU A 32 6.19 4.55 15.95
CA LEU A 32 7.38 4.38 16.78
C LEU A 32 8.48 3.67 15.99
N TYR A 33 9.56 4.40 15.71
CA TYR A 33 10.81 3.84 15.22
C TYR A 33 11.69 3.43 16.40
N HIS A 34 12.09 2.16 16.47
CA HIS A 34 12.88 1.64 17.57
C HIS A 34 14.36 2.06 17.49
N LEU A 35 14.98 2.29 18.67
CA LEU A 35 16.40 2.58 18.79
C LEU A 35 17.26 1.33 18.47
N GLY A 36 18.35 1.53 17.72
CA GLY A 36 19.43 0.55 17.56
C GLY A 36 19.29 -0.41 16.36
N ASN A 37 20.22 -1.37 16.29
CA ASN A 37 20.37 -2.35 15.19
C ASN A 37 19.29 -3.45 15.15
N GLN A 38 18.19 -3.27 15.89
CA GLN A 38 17.06 -4.18 15.80
C GLN A 38 16.33 -3.87 14.50
N ARG A 39 16.51 -4.73 13.49
CA ARG A 39 15.72 -4.73 12.25
C ARG A 39 14.26 -5.10 12.55
N ARG A 40 13.58 -4.24 13.31
CA ARG A 40 12.20 -4.38 13.71
C ARG A 40 11.39 -3.33 12.96
N ALA A 41 10.26 -3.75 12.41
CA ALA A 41 9.30 -2.84 11.81
C ALA A 41 8.84 -1.77 12.82
N PRO A 42 8.54 -0.54 12.38
CA PRO A 42 7.95 0.47 13.24
C PRO A 42 6.62 0.00 13.83
N ASP A 43 6.35 0.29 15.10
CA ASP A 43 5.02 0.07 15.66
C ASP A 43 4.10 1.20 15.16
N VAL A 44 2.94 0.85 14.60
CA VAL A 44 1.99 1.81 14.00
C VAL A 44 0.62 1.62 14.62
N GLN A 45 0.01 2.73 15.04
CA GLN A 45 -1.38 2.80 15.45
C GLN A 45 -2.03 3.96 14.71
N PHE A 46 -3.29 3.81 14.30
CA PHE A 46 -4.01 4.89 13.66
C PHE A 46 -5.52 4.81 13.93
N THR A 47 -6.17 5.96 13.83
CA THR A 47 -7.62 6.11 13.90
C THR A 47 -8.08 6.99 12.74
N LEU A 48 -9.19 6.60 12.11
CA LEU A 48 -9.81 7.36 11.04
C LEU A 48 -11.06 8.07 11.57
N GLU A 49 -11.25 9.34 11.21
CA GLU A 49 -12.46 10.10 11.49
C GLU A 49 -13.37 10.08 10.25
N GLY A 50 -14.16 9.03 10.12
CA GLY A 50 -15.09 8.84 8.99
C GLY A 50 -15.03 7.41 8.45
N GLU A 51 -15.73 7.19 7.34
CA GLU A 51 -15.80 5.89 6.67
C GLU A 51 -15.18 6.00 5.28
N LEU A 52 -14.41 4.96 4.92
CA LEU A 52 -13.94 4.77 3.56
C LEU A 52 -15.03 4.09 2.73
N LYS A 53 -15.13 4.44 1.45
CA LYS A 53 -16.09 3.81 0.54
C LYS A 53 -15.73 2.34 0.34
N SER A 54 -16.76 1.48 0.33
CA SER A 54 -16.56 0.06 -0.01
C SER A 54 -16.27 -0.10 -1.50
N THR A 55 -15.31 -0.97 -1.81
CA THR A 55 -14.95 -1.40 -3.16
C THR A 55 -15.46 -2.80 -3.51
N ASP A 56 -16.34 -3.39 -2.68
CA ASP A 56 -16.73 -4.80 -2.74
C ASP A 56 -17.20 -5.26 -4.13
N GLU A 57 -17.99 -4.45 -4.84
CA GLU A 57 -18.46 -4.81 -6.17
C GLU A 57 -17.32 -4.87 -7.20
N ALA A 58 -16.38 -3.91 -7.14
CA ALA A 58 -15.23 -3.87 -8.03
C ALA A 58 -14.27 -5.02 -7.74
N ASP A 59 -14.03 -5.30 -6.45
CA ASP A 59 -13.18 -6.39 -5.99
C ASP A 59 -13.77 -7.75 -6.38
N ASN A 60 -15.08 -7.94 -6.24
CA ASN A 60 -15.76 -9.17 -6.68
C ASN A 60 -15.72 -9.38 -8.19
N ARG A 61 -15.85 -8.30 -8.98
CA ARG A 61 -15.68 -8.37 -10.44
C ARG A 61 -14.26 -8.78 -10.81
N PHE A 62 -13.25 -8.19 -10.16
CA PHE A 62 -11.85 -8.54 -10.39
C PHE A 62 -11.57 -9.99 -9.99
N TYR A 63 -12.01 -10.42 -8.81
CA TYR A 63 -11.89 -11.80 -8.34
C TYR A 63 -12.50 -12.79 -9.33
N SER A 64 -13.74 -12.53 -9.77
CA SER A 64 -14.44 -13.39 -10.72
C SER A 64 -13.71 -13.48 -12.05
N ARG A 65 -13.18 -12.35 -12.56
CA ARG A 65 -12.38 -12.31 -13.79
C ARG A 65 -11.11 -13.15 -13.68
N ILE A 66 -10.33 -12.99 -12.61
CA ILE A 66 -9.09 -13.75 -12.39
C ILE A 66 -9.39 -15.25 -12.29
N LYS A 67 -10.49 -15.61 -11.63
CA LYS A 67 -10.92 -17.01 -11.48
C LYS A 67 -11.37 -17.65 -12.80
N SER A 68 -11.91 -16.86 -13.74
CA SER A 68 -12.39 -17.35 -15.03
C SER A 68 -11.33 -17.40 -16.13
N LEU A 69 -10.08 -17.00 -15.85
CA LEU A 69 -9.02 -17.03 -16.87
C LEU A 69 -8.71 -18.47 -17.29
N GLU A 70 -8.66 -18.72 -18.60
CA GLU A 70 -8.28 -20.03 -19.15
C GLU A 70 -6.80 -20.35 -18.94
N LYS A 71 -5.97 -19.32 -18.79
CA LYS A 71 -4.53 -19.40 -18.56
C LYS A 71 -4.15 -18.51 -17.39
N GLU A 72 -3.13 -18.94 -16.65
CA GLU A 72 -2.54 -18.15 -15.56
C GLU A 72 -2.18 -16.74 -16.06
N LEU A 73 -2.55 -15.73 -15.28
CA LEU A 73 -2.10 -14.36 -15.53
C LEU A 73 -0.57 -14.29 -15.39
N VAL A 74 0.09 -13.82 -16.44
CA VAL A 74 1.53 -13.50 -16.43
C VAL A 74 1.72 -12.13 -17.06
N ALA A 75 2.39 -11.23 -16.36
CA ALA A 75 2.66 -9.89 -16.85
C ALA A 75 3.97 -9.33 -16.28
N GLU A 76 4.54 -8.34 -16.97
CA GLU A 76 5.81 -7.72 -16.62
C GLU A 76 5.76 -6.21 -16.83
N ASN A 77 6.65 -5.50 -16.12
CA ASN A 77 6.89 -4.07 -16.28
C ASN A 77 5.60 -3.20 -16.19
N ILE A 78 4.97 -3.18 -15.00
CA ILE A 78 3.76 -2.40 -14.74
C ILE A 78 4.05 -1.34 -13.66
N PRO A 79 3.94 -0.02 -13.93
CA PRO A 79 3.72 0.59 -15.24
C PRO A 79 4.90 0.35 -16.20
N ASP A 80 4.70 0.57 -17.50
CA ASP A 80 5.77 0.48 -18.49
C ASP A 80 6.81 1.63 -18.33
N SER A 81 7.84 1.67 -19.19
CA SER A 81 8.89 2.70 -19.13
C SER A 81 8.39 4.14 -19.36
N HIS A 82 7.15 4.31 -19.83
CA HIS A 82 6.50 5.60 -20.06
C HIS A 82 5.46 5.92 -18.99
N GLY A 83 5.29 5.05 -17.99
CA GLY A 83 4.28 5.24 -16.93
C GLY A 83 2.90 4.71 -17.29
N ASN A 84 2.72 4.01 -18.41
CA ASN A 84 1.41 3.52 -18.83
C ASN A 84 1.02 2.23 -18.10
N VAL A 85 -0.29 2.10 -17.85
CA VAL A 85 -0.92 0.90 -17.29
C VAL A 85 -2.16 0.63 -18.13
N SER A 86 -2.26 -0.57 -18.70
CA SER A 86 -3.50 -0.96 -19.39
C SER A 86 -4.65 -1.09 -18.38
N PRO A 87 -5.90 -0.70 -18.74
CA PRO A 87 -7.05 -0.78 -17.82
C PRO A 87 -7.24 -2.16 -17.18
N GLU A 88 -6.93 -3.21 -17.94
CA GLU A 88 -6.99 -4.60 -17.48
C GLU A 88 -6.03 -4.95 -16.33
N MET A 89 -4.91 -4.23 -16.23
CA MET A 89 -3.86 -4.46 -15.23
C MET A 89 -3.94 -3.50 -14.06
N GLU A 90 -4.86 -2.53 -14.10
CA GLU A 90 -5.05 -1.56 -13.03
C GLU A 90 -5.39 -2.24 -11.69
N PRO A 91 -6.29 -3.23 -11.61
CA PRO A 91 -6.54 -3.93 -10.34
C PRO A 91 -5.32 -4.71 -9.83
N VAL A 92 -4.49 -5.26 -10.73
CA VAL A 92 -3.24 -5.94 -10.35
C VAL A 92 -2.22 -4.94 -9.80
N ARG A 93 -2.17 -3.73 -10.37
CA ARG A 93 -1.34 -2.62 -9.88
C ARG A 93 -1.76 -2.18 -8.48
N LEU A 94 -3.07 -1.99 -8.26
CA LEU A 94 -3.62 -1.60 -6.97
C LEU A 94 -3.36 -2.68 -5.90
N LEU A 95 -3.54 -3.96 -6.25
CA LEU A 95 -3.21 -5.07 -5.36
C LEU A 95 -1.72 -5.09 -4.99
N ALA A 96 -0.84 -4.85 -5.97
CA ALA A 96 0.59 -4.76 -5.70
C ALA A 96 0.94 -3.56 -4.82
N TRP A 97 0.27 -2.41 -4.98
CA TRP A 97 0.42 -1.26 -4.08
C TRP A 97 0.01 -1.62 -2.65
N ALA A 98 -1.16 -2.23 -2.45
CA ALA A 98 -1.62 -2.67 -1.14
C ALA A 98 -0.62 -3.65 -0.49
N ALA A 99 -0.17 -4.66 -1.23
CA ALA A 99 0.82 -5.63 -0.75
C ALA A 99 2.20 -4.99 -0.47
N SER A 100 2.62 -4.04 -1.31
CA SER A 100 3.89 -3.32 -1.12
C SER A 100 3.89 -2.45 0.13
N GLY A 101 2.72 -1.98 0.58
CA GLY A 101 2.58 -1.24 1.83
C GLY A 101 3.11 -2.02 3.03
N TYR A 102 2.89 -3.33 3.08
CA TYR A 102 3.47 -4.21 4.10
C TYR A 102 5.00 -4.24 4.02
N VAL A 103 5.57 -4.42 2.82
CA VAL A 103 7.02 -4.47 2.63
C VAL A 103 7.67 -3.13 2.99
N VAL A 104 7.07 -2.02 2.57
CA VAL A 104 7.51 -0.66 2.91
C VAL A 104 7.48 -0.48 4.42
N TRP A 105 6.37 -0.80 5.07
CA TRP A 105 6.24 -0.69 6.53
C TRP A 105 7.30 -1.51 7.25
N GLN A 106 7.45 -2.79 6.92
CA GLN A 106 8.37 -3.70 7.60
C GLN A 106 9.85 -3.29 7.48
N ASN A 107 10.21 -2.56 6.41
CA ASN A 107 11.59 -2.16 6.12
C ASN A 107 11.83 -0.66 6.32
N SER A 108 10.87 0.09 6.85
CA SER A 108 11.00 1.53 7.06
C SER A 108 11.83 1.87 8.30
N THR A 109 12.70 2.85 8.15
CA THR A 109 13.46 3.54 9.19
C THR A 109 13.27 5.05 9.04
N GLU A 110 13.73 5.83 10.02
CA GLU A 110 13.71 7.29 9.95
C GLU A 110 14.50 7.86 8.74
N HIS A 111 15.39 7.06 8.12
CA HIS A 111 16.25 7.48 7.01
C HIS A 111 15.81 6.94 5.65
N THR A 112 14.70 6.22 5.57
CA THR A 112 14.21 5.62 4.32
C THR A 112 12.93 6.30 3.84
N LYS A 113 12.79 6.40 2.52
CA LYS A 113 11.55 6.79 1.86
C LYS A 113 11.26 5.82 0.72
N LEU A 114 10.71 4.65 1.06
CA LEU A 114 10.46 3.57 0.12
C LEU A 114 9.12 3.77 -0.60
N GLN A 115 9.10 3.48 -1.90
CA GLN A 115 7.90 3.52 -2.74
C GLN A 115 7.97 2.41 -3.78
N LEU A 116 6.83 1.81 -4.13
CA LEU A 116 6.78 0.85 -5.23
C LEU A 116 6.89 1.59 -6.56
N ALA A 117 8.03 1.44 -7.23
CA ALA A 117 8.27 2.04 -8.55
C ALA A 117 7.56 1.26 -9.67
N GLN A 118 7.66 -0.08 -9.65
CA GLN A 118 7.20 -0.93 -10.74
C GLN A 118 7.03 -2.38 -10.26
N ILE A 119 6.02 -3.07 -10.79
CA ILE A 119 5.93 -4.53 -10.80
C ILE A 119 6.83 -5.03 -11.92
N LYS A 120 7.95 -5.64 -11.56
CA LYS A 120 8.87 -6.17 -12.57
C LYS A 120 8.29 -7.40 -13.29
N CYS A 121 7.72 -8.33 -12.52
CA CYS A 121 7.06 -9.53 -13.00
C CYS A 121 5.96 -9.92 -12.00
N VAL A 122 4.83 -10.41 -12.51
CA VAL A 122 3.75 -11.02 -11.73
C VAL A 122 3.27 -12.26 -12.46
N LYS A 123 3.07 -13.34 -11.71
CA LYS A 123 2.54 -14.61 -12.18
C LYS A 123 1.49 -15.12 -11.18
N GLN A 124 0.33 -15.50 -11.69
CA GLN A 124 -0.68 -16.22 -10.93
C GLN A 124 -0.18 -17.64 -10.61
N VAL A 125 -0.43 -18.09 -9.37
CA VAL A 125 -0.04 -19.40 -8.82
C VAL A 125 -1.29 -20.15 -8.38
#